data_AF-A0A7S0W2Y5-F1
#
_entry.id   AF-A0A7S0W2Y5-F1
#
_cell.length_a   1.000
_cell.length_b   1.000
_cell.length_c   1.000
_cell.angle_alpha   90.00
_cell.angle_beta   90.00
_cell.angle_gamma   90.00
#
_symmetry.space_group_name_H-M   'P 1'
#
loop_
_entity.id
_entity.type
_entity.pdbx_description
1 polymer ?
#
loop_
_entity_poly.entity_id
_entity_poly.type
_entity_poly.pdbx_seq_one_letter_code
_entity_poly.pdbx_strand_id
1 'polypeptide(L)'
;VVDLSALSHLLAPACDPTVFAQPTLNDFMSLGRDKWRGVRLILISLLSEGGSPALRENARLRERALFQADRVQTHLPATVGDYTDFFTSRDHAYNCGCMFRDPSKALYDNFLHLPVGYHGRASSVYVSGTDVVRPSGQIAKVRGDPSQGSIHAATGALDFEMELGYFVGGPPTDPGHVMSLEEAESRIFGVVLLNDWSARDVQAWEYVPLGPFTAKNFATSISPWVVTMDALEPFRCDSVSGLPSDPEPLPYLADKGPSHYDISLSVEIKGCGMGSFERVTRTNARFLYWSLKQQLTHHTVTGCRMNPGDLCGTGTISGRDPSSYGCLLELSWNKARQVPLGSTGEARTFLEDGDTVRMTGHSEREGLGRVGFGECLGTVLPPGSTAAPPWTVAQGARQPPPGGGGGGG
;
A
#
# COMPACT_ATOMS: atom_id res chain seq x y z
N VAL A 1 -13.73 16.27 -3.93
CA VAL A 1 -14.21 14.89 -3.66
C VAL A 1 -15.66 14.78 -4.10
N VAL A 2 -16.02 13.70 -4.79
CA VAL A 2 -17.39 13.43 -5.24
C VAL A 2 -18.04 12.43 -4.29
N ASP A 3 -19.16 12.80 -3.66
CA ASP A 3 -20.00 11.87 -2.89
C ASP A 3 -20.84 11.03 -3.85
N LEU A 4 -20.44 9.76 -4.04
CA LEU A 4 -21.11 8.84 -4.94
C LEU A 4 -22.53 8.47 -4.47
N SER A 5 -22.82 8.54 -3.16
CA SER A 5 -24.15 8.28 -2.62
C SER A 5 -25.15 9.36 -3.05
N ALA A 6 -24.69 10.62 -3.14
CA ALA A 6 -25.48 11.73 -3.66
C ALA A 6 -25.76 11.59 -5.17
N LEU A 7 -24.91 10.86 -5.90
CA LEU A 7 -25.04 10.57 -7.34
C LEU A 7 -25.69 9.20 -7.64
N SER A 8 -26.16 8.47 -6.62
CA SER A 8 -26.74 7.12 -6.73
C SER A 8 -27.68 6.92 -7.93
N HIS A 9 -28.64 7.83 -8.14
CA HIS A 9 -29.60 7.78 -9.25
C HIS A 9 -28.95 7.89 -10.65
N LEU A 10 -27.82 8.58 -10.78
CA LEU A 10 -27.05 8.68 -12.03
C LEU A 10 -26.13 7.47 -12.24
N LEU A 11 -25.73 6.81 -11.15
CA LEU A 11 -24.85 5.65 -11.16
C LEU A 11 -25.59 4.30 -11.24
N ALA A 12 -26.89 4.29 -10.93
CA ALA A 12 -27.76 3.12 -10.98
C ALA A 12 -27.72 2.31 -12.30
N PRO A 13 -27.52 2.93 -13.50
CA PRO A 13 -27.35 2.16 -14.73
C PRO A 13 -26.11 1.26 -14.74
N ALA A 14 -25.06 1.59 -13.99
CA ALA A 14 -23.85 0.77 -13.92
C ALA A 14 -24.02 -0.41 -12.94
N CYS A 15 -24.51 -0.13 -11.73
CA CYS A 15 -24.64 -1.12 -10.66
C CYS A 15 -25.69 -0.75 -9.60
N ASP A 16 -25.92 -1.65 -8.64
CA ASP A 16 -26.70 -1.34 -7.43
C ASP A 16 -26.06 -0.14 -6.72
N PRO A 17 -26.78 1.00 -6.59
CA PRO A 17 -26.22 2.21 -6.01
C PRO A 17 -26.12 2.17 -4.48
N THR A 18 -26.70 1.18 -3.80
CA THR A 18 -26.64 1.06 -2.33
C THR A 18 -25.20 0.89 -1.83
N VAL A 19 -24.31 0.34 -2.65
CA VAL A 19 -22.88 0.15 -2.34
C VAL A 19 -22.15 1.47 -2.07
N PHE A 20 -22.65 2.60 -2.61
CA PHE A 20 -22.02 3.92 -2.42
C PHE A 20 -22.36 4.58 -1.08
N ALA A 21 -23.33 4.03 -0.34
CA ALA A 21 -23.70 4.51 1.00
C ALA A 21 -23.01 3.73 2.12
N GLN A 22 -22.17 2.75 1.78
CA GLN A 22 -21.45 1.91 2.73
C GLN A 22 -20.25 2.64 3.34
N PRO A 23 -19.84 2.30 4.58
CA PRO A 23 -18.68 2.92 5.23
C PRO A 23 -17.33 2.46 4.63
N THR A 24 -17.34 1.46 3.75
CA THR A 24 -16.15 0.86 3.11
C THR A 24 -16.43 0.48 1.67
N LEU A 25 -15.38 0.39 0.86
CA LEU A 25 -15.46 0.02 -0.55
C LEU A 25 -15.70 -1.47 -0.80
N ASN A 26 -15.70 -2.36 0.21
CA ASN A 26 -15.80 -3.82 0.01
C ASN A 26 -16.99 -4.23 -0.88
N ASP A 27 -18.19 -3.69 -0.65
CA ASP A 27 -19.39 -4.01 -1.44
C ASP A 27 -19.28 -3.50 -2.88
N PHE A 28 -18.57 -2.40 -3.12
CA PHE A 28 -18.28 -1.92 -4.46
C PHE A 28 -17.19 -2.75 -5.15
N MET A 29 -16.13 -3.10 -4.40
CA MET A 29 -15.08 -4.01 -4.83
C MET A 29 -15.66 -5.37 -5.19
N SER A 30 -16.69 -5.87 -4.52
CA SER A 30 -17.26 -7.19 -4.83
C SER A 30 -17.99 -7.27 -6.17
N LEU A 31 -18.34 -6.14 -6.80
CA LEU A 31 -19.14 -6.11 -8.03
C LEU A 31 -18.38 -6.51 -9.30
N GLY A 32 -17.05 -6.50 -9.26
CA GLY A 32 -16.19 -6.88 -10.39
C GLY A 32 -15.95 -5.76 -11.42
N ARG A 33 -14.97 -6.00 -12.29
CA ARG A 33 -14.35 -4.99 -13.17
C ARG A 33 -15.32 -4.25 -14.09
N ASP A 34 -16.31 -4.95 -14.65
CA ASP A 34 -17.29 -4.32 -15.55
C ASP A 34 -18.11 -3.24 -14.84
N LYS A 35 -18.44 -3.47 -13.56
CA LYS A 35 -19.20 -2.53 -12.74
C LYS A 35 -18.35 -1.33 -12.34
N TRP A 36 -17.08 -1.56 -11.97
CA TRP A 36 -16.14 -0.47 -11.70
C TRP A 36 -15.94 0.42 -12.93
N ARG A 37 -15.78 -0.19 -14.12
CA ARG A 37 -15.67 0.51 -15.40
C ARG A 37 -16.91 1.32 -15.74
N GLY A 38 -18.10 0.74 -15.57
CA GLY A 38 -19.37 1.44 -15.79
C GLY A 38 -19.46 2.71 -14.96
N VAL A 39 -19.17 2.63 -13.66
CA VAL A 39 -19.14 3.79 -12.75
C VAL A 39 -18.10 4.81 -13.19
N ARG A 40 -16.88 4.37 -13.52
CA ARG A 40 -15.80 5.24 -14.00
C ARG A 40 -16.22 6.04 -15.24
N LEU A 41 -16.83 5.39 -16.23
CA LEU A 41 -17.27 6.05 -17.47
C LEU A 41 -18.38 7.07 -17.22
N ILE A 42 -19.33 6.77 -16.33
CA ILE A 42 -20.37 7.73 -15.95
C ILE A 42 -19.74 8.94 -15.24
N LEU A 43 -18.81 8.73 -14.31
CA LEU A 43 -18.13 9.83 -13.62
C LEU A 43 -17.31 10.70 -14.59
N ILE A 44 -16.59 10.09 -15.53
CA ILE A 44 -15.89 10.84 -16.59
C ILE A 44 -16.90 11.67 -17.39
N SER A 45 -18.02 11.09 -17.79
CA SER A 45 -19.07 11.83 -18.50
C SER A 45 -19.63 12.98 -17.67
N LEU A 46 -19.88 12.80 -16.37
CA LEU A 46 -20.45 13.85 -15.51
C LEU A 46 -19.46 15.00 -15.19
N LEU A 47 -18.16 14.72 -15.18
CA LEU A 47 -17.11 15.66 -14.79
C LEU A 47 -16.40 16.33 -15.98
N SER A 48 -16.61 15.85 -17.20
CA SER A 48 -15.97 16.41 -18.40
C SER A 48 -16.67 17.69 -18.88
N GLU A 49 -15.90 18.66 -19.38
CA GLU A 49 -16.45 19.93 -19.91
C GLU A 49 -17.43 19.73 -21.08
N GLY A 50 -17.21 18.74 -21.94
CA GLY A 50 -18.12 18.34 -23.02
C GLY A 50 -19.05 17.18 -22.68
N GLY A 51 -19.14 16.79 -21.41
CA GLY A 51 -19.86 15.61 -20.96
C GLY A 51 -21.34 15.86 -20.62
N SER A 52 -21.94 14.95 -19.85
CA SER A 52 -23.34 15.03 -19.45
C SER A 52 -23.62 16.29 -18.59
N PRO A 53 -24.67 17.08 -18.90
CA PRO A 53 -25.00 18.27 -18.13
C PRO A 53 -25.63 17.94 -16.76
N ALA A 54 -26.00 16.69 -16.51
CA ALA A 54 -26.79 16.27 -15.35
C ALA A 54 -26.19 16.70 -13.99
N LEU A 55 -24.87 16.75 -13.88
CA LEU A 55 -24.19 17.31 -12.71
C LEU A 55 -23.90 18.81 -12.88
N ARG A 56 -23.29 19.23 -14.00
CA ARG A 56 -22.83 20.61 -14.20
C ARG A 56 -23.95 21.65 -14.09
N GLU A 57 -25.12 21.36 -14.65
CA GLU A 57 -26.26 22.29 -14.73
C GLU A 57 -27.21 22.16 -13.52
N ASN A 58 -26.98 21.19 -12.63
CA ASN A 58 -27.76 21.00 -11.43
C ASN A 58 -27.04 21.59 -10.20
N ALA A 59 -27.25 22.89 -9.95
CA ALA A 59 -26.61 23.60 -8.84
C ALA A 59 -26.83 22.92 -7.48
N ARG A 60 -28.06 22.47 -7.20
CA ARG A 60 -28.41 21.80 -5.93
C ARG A 60 -27.71 20.45 -5.77
N LEU A 61 -27.55 19.69 -6.86
CA LEU A 61 -26.83 18.42 -6.82
C LEU A 61 -25.32 18.65 -6.61
N ARG A 62 -24.73 19.64 -7.29
CA ARG A 62 -23.31 19.99 -7.10
C ARG A 62 -23.01 20.36 -5.65
N GLU A 63 -23.84 21.21 -5.04
CA GLU A 63 -23.67 21.61 -3.64
C GLU A 63 -23.68 20.42 -2.68
N ARG A 64 -24.50 19.39 -2.97
CA ARG A 64 -24.61 18.18 -2.14
C ARG A 64 -23.58 17.10 -2.45
N ALA A 65 -23.05 17.06 -3.68
CA ALA A 65 -22.21 15.97 -4.15
C ALA A 65 -20.73 16.34 -4.25
N LEU A 66 -20.37 17.63 -4.28
CA LEU A 66 -18.99 18.07 -4.46
C LEU A 66 -18.45 18.75 -3.21
N PHE A 67 -17.44 18.15 -2.60
CA PHE A 67 -16.76 18.66 -1.43
C PHE A 67 -15.34 19.10 -1.77
N GLN A 68 -14.88 20.20 -1.16
CA GLN A 68 -13.46 20.56 -1.19
C GLN A 68 -12.63 19.50 -0.46
N ALA A 69 -11.47 19.13 -1.01
CA ALA A 69 -10.68 18.02 -0.50
C ALA A 69 -10.10 18.26 0.90
N ASP A 70 -9.81 19.52 1.25
CA ASP A 70 -9.33 19.96 2.57
C ASP A 70 -10.41 19.95 3.66
N ARG A 71 -11.69 19.79 3.28
CA ARG A 71 -12.83 19.71 4.20
C ARG A 71 -13.32 18.29 4.42
N VAL A 72 -12.68 17.29 3.81
CA VAL A 72 -13.04 15.88 4.01
C VAL A 72 -12.05 15.19 4.91
N GLN A 73 -12.56 14.28 5.71
CA GLN A 73 -11.77 13.34 6.45
C GLN A 73 -11.72 12.01 5.70
N THR A 74 -10.52 11.50 5.46
CA THR A 74 -10.31 10.19 4.87
C THR A 74 -10.26 9.10 5.93
N HIS A 75 -10.72 7.91 5.57
CA HIS A 75 -10.69 6.70 6.41
C HIS A 75 -9.98 5.57 5.65
N LEU A 76 -9.79 4.43 6.31
CA LEU A 76 -9.35 3.22 5.63
C LEU A 76 -10.36 2.87 4.51
N PRO A 77 -9.91 2.65 3.25
CA PRO A 77 -10.82 2.52 2.12
C PRO A 77 -11.64 1.22 2.12
N ALA A 78 -11.14 0.16 2.77
CA ALA A 78 -11.81 -1.12 2.88
C ALA A 78 -11.60 -1.72 4.27
N THR A 79 -12.52 -2.58 4.70
CA THR A 79 -12.23 -3.54 5.76
C THR A 79 -11.29 -4.59 5.17
N VAL A 80 -10.04 -4.61 5.65
CA VAL A 80 -9.04 -5.59 5.23
C VAL A 80 -9.36 -6.92 5.91
N GLY A 81 -9.75 -7.93 5.13
CA GLY A 81 -9.95 -9.30 5.63
C GLY A 81 -8.61 -9.92 5.97
N ASP A 82 -7.84 -10.21 4.93
CA ASP A 82 -6.46 -10.66 5.03
C ASP A 82 -5.49 -9.64 4.43
N TYR A 83 -4.31 -9.53 5.04
CA TYR A 83 -3.16 -8.77 4.50
C TYR A 83 -2.03 -9.76 4.22
N THR A 84 -1.53 -9.76 2.98
CA THR A 84 -0.33 -10.53 2.58
C THR A 84 0.72 -9.57 2.08
N ASP A 85 1.96 -9.83 2.44
CA ASP A 85 3.09 -9.00 2.08
C ASP A 85 4.08 -9.81 1.25
N PHE A 86 4.31 -9.39 0.02
CA PHE A 86 5.20 -10.06 -0.90
C PHE A 86 6.65 -9.58 -0.72
N PHE A 87 7.57 -10.22 -1.42
CA PHE A 87 8.98 -9.86 -1.44
C PHE A 87 9.48 -9.91 -2.89
N THR A 88 9.13 -8.90 -3.69
CA THR A 88 9.20 -9.02 -5.16
C THR A 88 10.09 -8.01 -5.87
N SER A 89 10.77 -7.12 -5.14
CA SER A 89 11.90 -6.37 -5.69
C SER A 89 13.18 -7.20 -5.59
N ARG A 90 13.77 -7.52 -6.76
CA ARG A 90 15.04 -8.26 -6.84
C ARG A 90 16.20 -7.48 -6.23
N ASP A 91 16.24 -6.17 -6.48
CA ASP A 91 17.30 -5.30 -5.96
C ASP A 91 17.23 -5.24 -4.41
N HIS A 92 16.03 -5.12 -3.85
CA HIS A 92 15.84 -5.16 -2.39
C HIS A 92 16.27 -6.51 -1.79
N ALA A 93 15.85 -7.61 -2.40
CA ALA A 93 16.23 -8.96 -1.98
C ALA A 93 17.75 -9.17 -2.02
N TYR A 94 18.39 -8.70 -3.08
CA TYR A 94 19.83 -8.77 -3.25
C TYR A 94 20.57 -7.92 -2.20
N ASN A 95 20.14 -6.67 -1.97
CA ASN A 95 20.74 -5.77 -0.99
C ASN A 95 20.67 -6.37 0.42
N CYS A 96 19.50 -6.84 0.84
CA CYS A 96 19.33 -7.51 2.12
C CYS A 96 20.24 -8.75 2.21
N GLY A 97 20.28 -9.56 1.15
CA GLY A 97 21.17 -10.72 1.07
C GLY A 97 22.63 -10.38 1.28
N CYS A 98 23.16 -9.37 0.59
CA CYS A 98 24.54 -8.92 0.72
C CYS A 98 24.92 -8.42 2.12
N MET A 99 23.96 -7.93 2.92
CA MET A 99 24.23 -7.48 4.29
C MET A 99 24.37 -8.63 5.29
N PHE A 100 23.78 -9.80 4.99
CA PHE A 100 23.69 -10.93 5.91
C PHE A 100 24.37 -12.20 5.40
N ARG A 101 24.72 -12.25 4.11
CA ARG A 101 25.28 -13.41 3.40
C ARG A 101 26.36 -12.96 2.42
N ASP A 102 27.09 -13.92 1.89
CA ASP A 102 27.99 -13.69 0.76
C ASP A 102 27.20 -13.15 -0.45
N PRO A 103 27.68 -12.11 -1.17
CA PRO A 103 26.98 -11.54 -2.33
C PRO A 103 26.65 -12.55 -3.45
N SER A 104 27.45 -13.60 -3.62
CA SER A 104 27.17 -14.69 -4.58
C SER A 104 25.98 -15.57 -4.16
N LYS A 105 25.55 -15.47 -2.90
CA LYS A 105 24.42 -16.18 -2.29
C LYS A 105 23.39 -15.20 -1.70
N ALA A 106 23.36 -13.98 -2.21
CA ALA A 106 22.49 -12.93 -1.71
C ALA A 106 21.02 -13.29 -1.91
N LEU A 107 20.65 -13.77 -3.10
CA LEU A 107 19.31 -14.27 -3.37
C LEU A 107 19.21 -15.74 -2.93
N TYR A 108 18.11 -16.09 -2.27
CA TYR A 108 17.73 -17.49 -2.11
C TYR A 108 17.23 -18.04 -3.45
N ASP A 109 17.52 -19.32 -3.73
CA ASP A 109 17.21 -19.96 -5.01
C ASP A 109 15.74 -19.77 -5.41
N ASN A 110 14.81 -19.95 -4.46
CA ASN A 110 13.37 -19.86 -4.69
C ASN A 110 12.88 -18.47 -5.15
N PHE A 111 13.61 -17.39 -4.87
CA PHE A 111 13.20 -16.02 -5.20
C PHE A 111 12.95 -15.83 -6.71
N LEU A 112 13.77 -16.48 -7.54
CA LEU A 112 13.67 -16.38 -9.00
C LEU A 112 12.62 -17.34 -9.59
N HIS A 113 12.07 -18.25 -8.79
CA HIS A 113 11.08 -19.23 -9.23
C HIS A 113 9.64 -18.86 -8.88
N LEU A 114 9.44 -18.10 -7.80
CA LEU A 114 8.12 -17.71 -7.32
C LEU A 114 8.15 -16.35 -6.60
N PRO A 115 7.04 -15.59 -6.61
CA PRO A 115 6.90 -14.39 -5.79
C PRO A 115 6.69 -14.79 -4.33
N VAL A 116 7.80 -14.86 -3.57
CA VAL A 116 7.78 -15.17 -2.14
C VAL A 116 6.93 -14.13 -1.41
N GLY A 117 6.14 -14.55 -0.42
CA GLY A 117 5.37 -13.68 0.44
C GLY A 117 5.00 -14.36 1.76
N TYR A 118 4.45 -13.59 2.69
CA TYR A 118 4.00 -14.06 4.01
C TYR A 118 2.71 -13.35 4.41
N HIS A 119 1.96 -13.95 5.35
CA HIS A 119 0.76 -13.31 5.89
C HIS A 119 1.16 -12.18 6.84
N GLY A 120 0.75 -10.96 6.50
CA GLY A 120 0.87 -9.77 7.33
C GLY A 120 -0.24 -9.70 8.38
N ARG A 121 -0.34 -8.57 9.08
CA ARG A 121 -1.35 -8.35 10.12
C ARG A 121 -2.40 -7.33 9.69
N ALA A 122 -3.59 -7.80 9.32
CA ALA A 122 -4.70 -6.94 8.89
C ALA A 122 -5.15 -5.92 9.96
N SER A 123 -5.16 -6.30 11.23
CA SER A 123 -5.67 -5.43 12.31
C SER A 123 -4.84 -4.18 12.59
N SER A 124 -3.60 -4.15 12.11
CA SER A 124 -2.65 -3.05 12.27
C SER A 124 -2.41 -2.28 10.97
N VAL A 125 -3.30 -2.45 9.98
CA VAL A 125 -3.32 -1.61 8.77
C VAL A 125 -4.09 -0.32 9.09
N TYR A 126 -3.39 0.80 9.00
CA TYR A 126 -3.89 2.12 9.33
C TYR A 126 -3.93 3.03 8.10
N VAL A 127 -4.86 3.98 8.10
CA VAL A 127 -4.87 5.04 7.09
C VAL A 127 -3.78 6.07 7.38
N SER A 128 -3.23 6.65 6.31
CA SER A 128 -2.32 7.80 6.32
C SER A 128 -2.69 8.87 7.37
N GLY A 129 -1.68 9.37 8.07
CA GLY A 129 -1.80 10.34 9.16
C GLY A 129 -1.99 9.70 10.54
N THR A 130 -2.09 8.37 10.63
CA THR A 130 -2.06 7.66 11.92
C THR A 130 -0.62 7.58 12.43
N ASP A 131 -0.40 8.01 13.66
CA ASP A 131 0.91 7.94 14.31
C ASP A 131 1.35 6.50 14.62
N VAL A 132 2.66 6.26 14.61
CA VAL A 132 3.28 4.94 14.77
C VAL A 132 4.07 4.93 16.08
N VAL A 133 3.59 4.18 17.07
CA VAL A 133 4.29 4.03 18.34
C VAL A 133 5.49 3.12 18.16
N ARG A 134 6.69 3.59 18.52
CA ARG A 134 7.91 2.76 18.48
C ARG A 134 7.70 1.48 19.31
N PRO A 135 7.79 0.29 18.70
CA PRO A 135 7.58 -0.95 19.41
C PRO A 135 8.75 -1.26 20.36
N SER A 136 8.43 -1.94 21.46
CA SER A 136 9.41 -2.68 22.25
C SER A 136 9.25 -4.17 21.97
N GLY A 137 10.37 -4.88 21.92
CA GLY A 137 10.40 -6.31 21.59
C GLY A 137 11.65 -6.98 22.14
N GLN A 138 11.77 -8.29 21.88
CA GLN A 138 12.99 -9.02 22.20
C GLN A 138 14.06 -8.76 21.14
N ILE A 139 15.23 -8.32 21.57
CA ILE A 139 16.40 -8.08 20.70
C ILE A 139 17.62 -8.82 21.26
N ALA A 140 18.55 -9.18 20.39
CA ALA A 140 19.80 -9.82 20.81
C ALA A 140 20.62 -8.91 21.74
N LYS A 141 21.16 -9.44 22.85
CA LYS A 141 22.06 -8.67 23.75
C LYS A 141 23.33 -8.23 23.04
N VAL A 142 23.88 -9.12 22.21
CA VAL A 142 25.06 -8.90 21.40
C VAL A 142 24.68 -9.19 19.95
N ARG A 143 24.82 -8.19 19.09
CA ARG A 143 24.50 -8.31 17.67
C ARG A 143 25.37 -9.39 17.03
N GLY A 144 24.73 -10.37 16.38
CA GLY A 144 25.41 -11.46 15.70
C GLY A 144 25.89 -12.60 16.61
N ASP A 145 25.68 -12.51 17.92
CA ASP A 145 25.98 -13.61 18.85
C ASP A 145 24.72 -14.00 19.66
N PRO A 146 23.88 -14.90 19.14
CA PRO A 146 22.67 -15.33 19.83
C PRO A 146 22.95 -16.10 21.12
N SER A 147 24.18 -16.60 21.33
CA SER A 147 24.53 -17.35 22.54
C SER A 147 24.52 -16.50 23.81
N GLN A 148 24.61 -15.18 23.67
CA GLN A 148 24.53 -14.22 24.79
C GLN A 148 23.07 -13.99 25.26
N GLY A 149 22.08 -14.49 24.52
CA GLY A 149 20.66 -14.32 24.79
C GLY A 149 20.09 -12.97 24.37
N SER A 150 18.87 -12.67 24.83
CA SER A 150 18.10 -11.47 24.46
C SER A 150 17.77 -10.55 25.64
N ILE A 151 17.35 -9.33 25.32
CA ILE A 151 16.75 -8.34 26.24
C ILE A 151 15.43 -7.83 25.65
N HIS A 152 14.56 -7.31 26.51
CA HIS A 152 13.35 -6.60 26.10
C HIS A 152 13.62 -5.09 26.09
N ALA A 153 13.55 -4.46 24.92
CA ALA A 153 13.86 -3.04 24.75
C ALA A 153 13.10 -2.43 23.57
N ALA A 154 12.98 -1.10 23.56
CA ALA A 154 12.52 -0.36 22.38
C ALA A 154 13.46 -0.58 21.19
N THR A 155 12.91 -0.72 19.99
CA THR A 155 13.73 -0.91 18.78
C THR A 155 14.66 0.28 18.54
N GLY A 156 15.95 -0.01 18.34
CA GLY A 156 16.97 0.94 17.90
C GLY A 156 17.23 0.88 16.40
N ALA A 157 16.32 0.23 15.64
CA ALA A 157 16.40 0.04 14.21
C ALA A 157 15.00 0.07 13.57
N LEU A 158 14.22 1.12 13.90
CA LEU A 158 12.91 1.36 13.30
C LEU A 158 13.07 1.90 11.88
N ASP A 159 12.30 1.35 10.94
CA ASP A 159 12.48 1.56 9.51
C ASP A 159 11.12 1.76 8.81
N PHE A 160 11.16 2.40 7.64
CA PHE A 160 10.06 2.42 6.69
C PHE A 160 10.33 1.41 5.56
N GLU A 161 9.28 0.98 4.87
CA GLU A 161 9.38 0.19 3.64
C GLU A 161 8.52 0.81 2.55
N MET A 162 9.13 1.36 1.51
CA MET A 162 8.42 1.94 0.38
C MET A 162 7.77 0.86 -0.46
N GLU A 163 6.45 0.75 -0.37
CA GLU A 163 5.67 -0.27 -1.07
C GLU A 163 4.48 0.30 -1.83
N LEU A 164 3.91 -0.55 -2.67
CA LEU A 164 2.54 -0.42 -3.12
C LEU A 164 1.70 -1.52 -2.46
N GLY A 165 0.46 -1.18 -2.12
CA GLY A 165 -0.56 -2.16 -1.76
C GLY A 165 -1.61 -2.23 -2.86
N TYR A 166 -2.18 -3.41 -3.13
CA TYR A 166 -3.33 -3.53 -4.01
C TYR A 166 -4.49 -4.27 -3.34
N PHE A 167 -5.70 -3.83 -3.66
CA PHE A 167 -6.93 -4.45 -3.17
C PHE A 167 -7.46 -5.48 -4.15
N VAL A 168 -7.85 -6.63 -3.63
CA VAL A 168 -8.56 -7.67 -4.38
C VAL A 168 -10.04 -7.33 -4.47
N GLY A 169 -10.65 -7.60 -5.62
CA GLY A 169 -12.05 -7.37 -5.91
C GLY A 169 -12.75 -8.54 -6.59
N GLY A 170 -13.99 -8.30 -6.98
CA GLY A 170 -14.95 -9.30 -7.43
C GLY A 170 -15.52 -10.11 -6.26
N PRO A 171 -16.47 -11.03 -6.53
CA PRO A 171 -17.04 -11.86 -5.50
C PRO A 171 -15.98 -12.75 -4.84
N PRO A 172 -16.14 -13.14 -3.56
CA PRO A 172 -15.23 -14.09 -2.93
C PRO A 172 -15.01 -15.33 -3.79
N THR A 173 -13.77 -15.80 -3.90
CA THR A 173 -13.51 -17.04 -4.62
C THR A 173 -14.01 -18.24 -3.82
N ASP A 174 -14.32 -19.32 -4.55
CA ASP A 174 -14.56 -20.62 -3.93
C ASP A 174 -13.25 -21.21 -3.40
N PRO A 175 -13.26 -21.94 -2.26
CA PRO A 175 -12.09 -22.67 -1.80
C PRO A 175 -11.56 -23.61 -2.89
N GLY A 176 -10.25 -23.60 -3.14
CA GLY A 176 -9.64 -24.41 -4.20
C GLY A 176 -9.58 -23.73 -5.57
N HIS A 177 -10.19 -22.55 -5.75
CA HIS A 177 -10.13 -21.82 -7.01
C HIS A 177 -8.73 -21.23 -7.24
N VAL A 178 -8.10 -21.60 -8.36
CA VAL A 178 -6.79 -21.10 -8.78
C VAL A 178 -7.00 -20.10 -9.91
N MET A 179 -6.52 -18.87 -9.75
CA MET A 179 -6.66 -17.83 -10.76
C MET A 179 -5.59 -17.97 -11.86
N SER A 180 -5.98 -17.77 -13.12
CA SER A 180 -5.01 -17.49 -14.19
C SER A 180 -4.42 -16.08 -14.03
N LEU A 181 -3.40 -15.72 -14.80
CA LEU A 181 -2.83 -14.37 -14.81
C LEU A 181 -3.87 -13.32 -15.25
N GLU A 182 -4.68 -13.65 -16.25
CA GLU A 182 -5.74 -12.77 -16.79
C GLU A 182 -6.87 -12.59 -15.77
N GLU A 183 -7.27 -13.66 -15.08
CA GLU A 183 -8.24 -13.55 -14.01
C GLU A 183 -7.68 -12.68 -12.88
N ALA A 184 -6.47 -12.97 -12.41
CA ALA A 184 -5.81 -12.20 -11.35
C ALA A 184 -5.73 -10.70 -11.71
N GLU A 185 -5.35 -10.35 -12.94
CA GLU A 185 -5.34 -8.96 -13.40
C GLU A 185 -6.73 -8.31 -13.37
N SER A 186 -7.78 -9.05 -13.71
CA SER A 186 -9.16 -8.55 -13.63
C SER A 186 -9.69 -8.41 -12.18
N ARG A 187 -9.05 -9.11 -11.24
CA ARG A 187 -9.39 -9.15 -9.81
C ARG A 187 -8.69 -8.07 -9.00
N ILE A 188 -7.68 -7.40 -9.54
CA ILE A 188 -7.03 -6.27 -8.86
C ILE A 188 -7.90 -5.02 -9.06
N PHE A 189 -8.52 -4.53 -7.98
CA PHE A 189 -9.39 -3.35 -8.02
C PHE A 189 -8.58 -2.07 -8.27
N GLY A 190 -7.51 -1.90 -7.50
CA GLY A 190 -6.65 -0.73 -7.57
C GLY A 190 -5.55 -0.75 -6.51
N VAL A 191 -4.74 0.31 -6.54
CA VAL A 191 -3.45 0.39 -5.86
C VAL A 191 -3.43 1.59 -4.91
N VAL A 192 -2.73 1.43 -3.79
CA VAL A 192 -2.42 2.45 -2.79
C VAL A 192 -0.91 2.49 -2.54
N LEU A 193 -0.40 3.59 -1.99
CA LEU A 193 0.92 3.59 -1.34
C LEU A 193 0.81 2.81 -0.04
N LEU A 194 1.86 2.06 0.31
CA LEU A 194 1.95 1.28 1.54
C LEU A 194 3.32 1.52 2.20
N ASN A 195 3.31 1.70 3.52
CA ASN A 195 4.50 1.73 4.36
C ASN A 195 4.42 0.59 5.37
N ASP A 196 5.25 -0.44 5.20
CA ASP A 196 5.33 -1.56 6.14
C ASP A 196 6.40 -1.29 7.21
N TRP A 197 5.97 -0.64 8.31
CA TRP A 197 6.89 -0.21 9.36
C TRP A 197 7.57 -1.41 10.00
N SER A 198 8.88 -1.29 10.18
CA SER A 198 9.71 -2.45 10.50
C SER A 198 10.68 -2.20 11.65
N ALA A 199 10.68 -3.08 12.65
CA ALA A 199 11.65 -3.07 13.74
C ALA A 199 12.77 -4.09 13.45
N ARG A 200 13.84 -3.68 12.75
CA ARG A 200 14.82 -4.61 12.14
C ARG A 200 15.60 -5.47 13.13
N ASP A 201 15.88 -4.94 14.31
CA ASP A 201 16.59 -5.64 15.39
C ASP A 201 15.70 -6.69 16.07
N VAL A 202 14.41 -6.41 16.24
CA VAL A 202 13.40 -7.40 16.66
C VAL A 202 13.27 -8.48 15.58
N GLN A 203 13.14 -8.06 14.31
CA GLN A 203 12.99 -8.97 13.17
C GLN A 203 14.14 -9.97 13.09
N ALA A 204 15.38 -9.48 13.19
CA ALA A 204 16.58 -10.30 13.11
C ALA A 204 16.65 -11.38 14.21
N TRP A 205 16.06 -11.12 15.38
CA TRP A 205 15.99 -12.08 16.48
C TRP A 205 14.88 -13.12 16.30
N GLU A 206 13.72 -12.74 15.78
CA GLU A 206 12.53 -13.60 15.75
C GLU A 206 12.34 -14.42 14.46
N TYR A 207 12.83 -13.95 13.32
CA TYR A 207 12.29 -14.41 12.02
C TYR A 207 12.68 -15.84 11.63
N VAL A 208 13.69 -16.44 12.26
CA VAL A 208 14.10 -17.81 11.94
C VAL A 208 13.39 -18.79 12.87
N PRO A 209 12.66 -19.81 12.34
CA PRO A 209 12.47 -20.15 10.92
C PRO A 209 11.16 -19.65 10.30
N LEU A 210 10.30 -18.96 11.06
CA LEU A 210 8.88 -18.78 10.72
C LEU A 210 8.54 -17.50 9.93
N GLY A 211 9.52 -16.64 9.70
CA GLY A 211 9.34 -15.35 9.04
C GLY A 211 9.05 -14.19 10.00
N PRO A 212 8.88 -12.96 9.47
CA PRO A 212 8.61 -11.77 10.28
C PRO A 212 7.29 -11.87 11.06
N PHE A 213 7.24 -11.33 12.28
CA PHE A 213 6.04 -11.35 13.10
C PHE A 213 5.85 -10.06 13.91
N THR A 214 6.37 -9.99 15.14
CA THR A 214 6.19 -8.80 16.01
C THR A 214 6.95 -7.58 15.52
N ALA A 215 7.95 -7.81 14.67
CA ALA A 215 8.71 -6.74 14.03
C ALA A 215 7.97 -6.03 12.89
N LYS A 216 6.76 -6.47 12.53
CA LYS A 216 5.93 -5.91 11.44
C LYS A 216 4.49 -5.63 11.89
N ASN A 217 3.94 -6.45 12.79
CA ASN A 217 2.53 -6.40 13.17
C ASN A 217 2.09 -5.19 14.04
N PHE A 218 2.98 -4.24 14.30
CA PHE A 218 2.68 -3.07 15.13
C PHE A 218 2.06 -1.93 14.34
N ALA A 219 2.43 -1.76 13.06
CA ALA A 219 1.82 -0.78 12.17
C ALA A 219 2.17 -1.04 10.70
N THR A 220 1.17 -0.95 9.83
CA THR A 220 1.33 -0.81 8.38
C THR A 220 0.44 0.36 7.96
N SER A 221 0.97 1.35 7.22
CA SER A 221 0.18 2.53 6.80
C SER A 221 -0.13 2.49 5.32
N ILE A 222 -1.34 2.89 4.92
CA ILE A 222 -1.72 3.03 3.50
C ILE A 222 -2.28 4.41 3.16
N SER A 223 -2.05 4.86 1.91
CA SER A 223 -2.72 6.05 1.39
C SER A 223 -4.24 5.82 1.25
N PRO A 224 -5.09 6.84 1.45
CA PRO A 224 -6.54 6.64 1.50
C PRO A 224 -7.20 6.46 0.12
N TRP A 225 -6.57 6.95 -0.96
CA TRP A 225 -7.15 6.94 -2.30
C TRP A 225 -6.71 5.71 -3.09
N VAL A 226 -7.63 4.79 -3.37
CA VAL A 226 -7.37 3.62 -4.19
C VAL A 226 -7.41 4.00 -5.67
N VAL A 227 -6.25 4.02 -6.32
CA VAL A 227 -6.13 4.32 -7.75
C VAL A 227 -6.46 3.07 -8.55
N THR A 228 -7.55 3.09 -9.31
CA THR A 228 -8.04 1.92 -10.05
C THR A 228 -7.07 1.49 -11.13
N MET A 229 -6.99 0.19 -11.44
CA MET A 229 -6.13 -0.32 -12.51
C MET A 229 -6.42 0.34 -13.87
N ASP A 230 -7.68 0.64 -14.19
CA ASP A 230 -8.03 1.34 -15.44
C ASP A 230 -7.53 2.80 -15.51
N ALA A 231 -7.16 3.41 -14.37
CA ALA A 231 -6.51 4.72 -14.35
C ALA A 231 -4.99 4.60 -14.61
N LEU A 232 -4.41 3.45 -14.27
CA LEU A 232 -2.99 3.15 -14.45
C LEU A 232 -2.68 2.53 -15.82
N GLU A 233 -3.69 2.00 -16.53
CA GLU A 233 -3.54 1.36 -17.84
C GLU A 233 -2.70 2.16 -18.85
N PRO A 234 -2.84 3.50 -19.00
CA PRO A 234 -2.00 4.27 -19.93
C PRO A 234 -0.50 4.32 -19.59
N PHE A 235 -0.13 3.88 -18.39
CA PHE A 235 1.23 3.88 -17.84
C PHE A 235 1.78 2.45 -17.68
N ARG A 236 1.09 1.44 -18.23
CA ARG A 236 1.59 0.07 -18.31
C ARG A 236 2.90 0.02 -19.08
N CYS A 237 3.88 -0.72 -18.56
CA CYS A 237 5.22 -0.83 -19.12
C CYS A 237 5.84 -2.22 -18.85
N ASP A 238 7.01 -2.46 -19.43
CA ASP A 238 7.87 -3.58 -19.08
C ASP A 238 8.60 -3.34 -17.75
N SER A 239 9.05 -4.41 -17.09
CA SER A 239 9.95 -4.29 -15.93
C SER A 239 11.33 -3.84 -16.39
N VAL A 240 11.94 -2.89 -15.66
CA VAL A 240 13.34 -2.49 -15.90
C VAL A 240 14.34 -3.41 -15.21
N SER A 241 13.86 -4.26 -14.30
CA SER A 241 14.66 -5.30 -13.64
C SER A 241 14.87 -6.54 -14.53
N GLY A 242 14.23 -6.55 -15.70
CA GLY A 242 14.15 -7.68 -16.62
C GLY A 242 13.00 -8.61 -16.24
N LEU A 243 12.35 -9.20 -17.23
CA LEU A 243 11.37 -10.26 -16.98
C LEU A 243 12.09 -11.48 -16.39
N PRO A 244 11.44 -12.22 -15.48
CA PRO A 244 11.94 -13.52 -15.08
C PRO A 244 12.14 -14.41 -16.32
N SER A 245 13.40 -14.70 -16.63
CA SER A 245 13.79 -15.42 -17.85
C SER A 245 14.98 -16.35 -17.64
N ASP A 246 15.71 -16.21 -16.53
CA ASP A 246 16.75 -17.13 -16.09
C ASP A 246 16.67 -17.31 -14.56
N PRO A 247 16.04 -18.40 -14.10
CA PRO A 247 15.31 -19.41 -14.87
C PRO A 247 13.98 -18.88 -15.43
N GLU A 248 13.47 -19.49 -16.51
CA GLU A 248 12.12 -19.23 -17.00
C GLU A 248 11.08 -19.67 -15.94
N PRO A 249 10.09 -18.84 -15.59
CA PRO A 249 9.01 -19.23 -14.69
C PRO A 249 8.22 -20.43 -15.21
N LEU A 250 7.63 -21.18 -14.27
CA LEU A 250 6.68 -22.23 -14.63
C LEU A 250 5.48 -21.66 -15.41
N PRO A 251 4.80 -22.46 -16.26
CA PRO A 251 3.77 -21.98 -17.17
C PRO A 251 2.67 -21.11 -16.55
N TYR A 252 2.28 -21.37 -15.29
CA TYR A 252 1.24 -20.60 -14.60
C TYR A 252 1.67 -19.17 -14.22
N LEU A 253 2.98 -18.89 -14.20
CA LEU A 253 3.56 -17.56 -13.98
C LEU A 253 4.25 -16.99 -15.24
N ALA A 254 4.18 -17.69 -16.36
CA ALA A 254 4.82 -17.30 -17.61
C ALA A 254 4.06 -16.14 -18.27
N ASP A 255 4.47 -14.92 -17.92
CA ASP A 255 3.85 -13.68 -18.38
C ASP A 255 4.62 -13.10 -19.58
N LYS A 256 3.93 -12.91 -20.72
CA LYS A 256 4.55 -12.61 -22.02
C LYS A 256 4.32 -11.18 -22.52
N GLY A 257 3.83 -10.28 -21.66
CA GLY A 257 3.52 -8.90 -22.03
C GLY A 257 3.88 -7.88 -20.94
N PRO A 258 3.70 -6.58 -21.23
CA PRO A 258 3.93 -5.53 -20.25
C PRO A 258 2.89 -5.63 -19.12
N SER A 259 3.36 -5.92 -17.91
CA SER A 259 2.53 -6.14 -16.72
C SER A 259 2.96 -5.31 -15.51
N HIS A 260 3.85 -4.35 -15.75
CA HIS A 260 4.31 -3.41 -14.75
C HIS A 260 3.72 -2.04 -15.05
N TYR A 261 3.90 -1.09 -14.14
CA TYR A 261 3.36 0.25 -14.27
C TYR A 261 4.43 1.28 -13.93
N ASP A 262 4.52 2.32 -14.76
CA ASP A 262 5.39 3.46 -14.50
C ASP A 262 4.75 4.35 -13.42
N ILE A 263 5.14 4.10 -12.18
CA ILE A 263 4.70 4.85 -11.01
C ILE A 263 5.95 5.37 -10.33
N SER A 264 6.21 6.68 -10.42
CA SER A 264 7.29 7.33 -9.69
C SER A 264 6.94 7.37 -8.21
N LEU A 265 7.86 6.92 -7.36
CA LEU A 265 7.69 6.80 -5.91
C LEU A 265 8.76 7.64 -5.20
N SER A 266 8.40 8.27 -4.08
CA SER A 266 9.31 9.09 -3.30
C SER A 266 9.02 8.94 -1.82
N VAL A 267 10.07 8.88 -1.00
CA VAL A 267 9.97 8.96 0.45
C VAL A 267 10.76 10.16 0.95
N GLU A 268 10.12 10.91 1.84
CA GLU A 268 10.70 12.06 2.52
C GLU A 268 10.57 11.88 4.04
N ILE A 269 11.55 12.41 4.76
CA ILE A 269 11.56 12.42 6.23
C ILE A 269 11.61 13.87 6.70
N LYS A 270 10.79 14.18 7.69
CA LYS A 270 10.87 15.43 8.45
C LYS A 270 11.23 15.06 9.89
N GLY A 271 12.45 15.42 10.29
CA GLY A 271 12.93 15.21 11.65
C GLY A 271 12.23 16.11 12.67
N CYS A 272 12.32 15.73 13.94
CA CYS A 272 11.79 16.53 15.04
C CYS A 272 12.46 17.92 15.06
N GLY A 273 11.68 18.99 14.89
CA GLY A 273 12.18 20.37 14.85
C GLY A 273 12.59 20.88 13.46
N MET A 274 12.61 20.03 12.43
CA MET A 274 12.83 20.48 11.05
C MET A 274 11.63 21.29 10.54
N GLY A 275 11.89 22.30 9.70
CA GLY A 275 10.85 23.14 9.08
C GLY A 275 10.17 22.49 7.86
N SER A 276 10.89 21.60 7.16
CA SER A 276 10.48 20.98 5.89
C SER A 276 10.79 19.49 5.87
N PHE A 277 10.12 18.77 4.97
CA PHE A 277 10.47 17.39 4.61
C PHE A 277 11.69 17.37 3.70
N GLU A 278 12.52 16.34 3.84
CA GLU A 278 13.70 16.11 3.01
C GLU A 278 13.63 14.73 2.36
N ARG A 279 13.85 14.67 1.04
CA ARG A 279 13.73 13.44 0.27
C ARG A 279 14.93 12.54 0.49
N VAL A 280 14.68 11.31 0.95
CA VAL A 280 15.71 10.30 1.21
C VAL A 280 15.81 9.24 0.12
N THR A 281 14.74 9.01 -0.64
CA THR A 281 14.76 8.09 -1.79
C THR A 281 13.78 8.51 -2.88
N ARG A 282 14.12 8.17 -4.13
CA ARG A 282 13.23 8.21 -5.28
C ARG A 282 13.39 6.93 -6.09
N THR A 283 12.31 6.18 -6.22
CA THR A 283 12.27 4.89 -6.92
C THR A 283 11.08 4.82 -7.87
N ASN A 284 10.79 3.65 -8.43
CA ASN A 284 9.68 3.44 -9.34
C ASN A 284 9.16 2.00 -9.29
N ALA A 285 7.84 1.80 -9.38
CA ALA A 285 7.22 0.48 -9.36
C ALA A 285 7.68 -0.45 -10.50
N ARG A 286 8.19 0.11 -11.61
CA ARG A 286 8.79 -0.68 -12.71
C ARG A 286 10.02 -1.50 -12.32
N PHE A 287 10.60 -1.28 -11.12
CA PHE A 287 11.69 -2.10 -10.58
C PHE A 287 11.22 -3.41 -9.94
N LEU A 288 9.92 -3.60 -9.73
CA LEU A 288 9.37 -4.89 -9.33
C LEU A 288 9.77 -5.98 -10.34
N TYR A 289 10.15 -7.14 -9.81
CA TYR A 289 10.55 -8.29 -10.62
C TYR A 289 9.36 -9.19 -10.92
N TRP A 290 8.48 -9.39 -9.94
CA TRP A 290 7.20 -10.08 -10.11
C TRP A 290 6.05 -9.07 -10.17
N SER A 291 5.23 -9.17 -11.21
CA SER A 291 4.06 -8.30 -11.40
C SER A 291 2.96 -8.59 -10.37
N LEU A 292 2.05 -7.63 -10.17
CA LEU A 292 0.91 -7.77 -9.26
C LEU A 292 0.02 -8.98 -9.61
N LYS A 293 -0.17 -9.25 -10.91
CA LYS A 293 -0.97 -10.41 -11.35
C LYS A 293 -0.23 -11.73 -11.09
N GLN A 294 1.09 -11.80 -11.24
CA GLN A 294 1.88 -12.97 -10.87
C GLN A 294 1.82 -13.24 -9.36
N GLN A 295 1.88 -12.18 -8.55
CA GLN A 295 1.71 -12.27 -7.09
C GLN A 295 0.37 -12.89 -6.72
N LEU A 296 -0.74 -12.36 -7.24
CA LEU A 296 -2.08 -12.87 -6.93
C LEU A 296 -2.34 -14.27 -7.52
N THR A 297 -1.87 -14.55 -8.73
CA THR A 297 -1.92 -15.91 -9.32
C THR A 297 -1.18 -16.91 -8.43
N HIS A 298 0.04 -16.57 -7.98
CA HIS A 298 0.79 -17.44 -7.07
C HIS A 298 0.08 -17.63 -5.73
N HIS A 299 -0.50 -16.56 -5.16
CA HIS A 299 -1.21 -16.63 -3.89
C HIS A 299 -2.35 -17.65 -3.91
N THR A 300 -3.03 -17.78 -5.06
CA THR A 300 -4.16 -18.70 -5.22
C THR A 300 -3.76 -20.10 -5.71
N VAL A 301 -2.49 -20.37 -6.03
CA VAL A 301 -2.06 -21.60 -6.71
C VAL A 301 -2.35 -22.89 -5.91
N THR A 302 -2.43 -22.79 -4.59
CA THR A 302 -2.78 -23.90 -3.69
C THR A 302 -4.25 -23.91 -3.27
N GLY A 303 -5.08 -23.06 -3.89
CA GLY A 303 -6.51 -22.95 -3.62
C GLY A 303 -6.88 -21.95 -2.52
N CYS A 304 -5.99 -21.00 -2.20
CA CYS A 304 -6.26 -19.94 -1.22
C CYS A 304 -7.50 -19.13 -1.64
N ARG A 305 -8.43 -18.95 -0.71
CA ARG A 305 -9.64 -18.16 -0.91
C ARG A 305 -9.31 -16.67 -0.83
N MET A 306 -9.76 -15.90 -1.80
CA MET A 306 -9.60 -14.44 -1.83
C MET A 306 -10.97 -13.76 -1.65
N ASN A 307 -10.99 -12.67 -0.89
CA ASN A 307 -12.17 -11.87 -0.58
C ASN A 307 -12.03 -10.43 -1.10
N PRO A 308 -13.15 -9.75 -1.43
CA PRO A 308 -13.11 -8.34 -1.77
C PRO A 308 -12.63 -7.50 -0.59
N GLY A 309 -11.58 -6.72 -0.82
CA GLY A 309 -10.92 -5.89 0.18
C GLY A 309 -9.71 -6.55 0.86
N ASP A 310 -9.34 -7.78 0.51
CA ASP A 310 -8.02 -8.31 0.87
C ASP A 310 -6.92 -7.40 0.29
N LEU A 311 -5.88 -7.17 1.10
CA LEU A 311 -4.77 -6.28 0.78
C LEU A 311 -3.51 -7.11 0.51
N CYS A 312 -2.82 -6.78 -0.57
CA CYS A 312 -1.52 -7.38 -0.90
C CYS A 312 -0.46 -6.29 -1.05
N GLY A 313 0.57 -6.32 -0.21
CA GLY A 313 1.77 -5.48 -0.30
C GLY A 313 2.78 -6.07 -1.29
N THR A 314 3.51 -5.23 -2.01
CA THR A 314 4.48 -5.69 -3.02
C THR A 314 5.78 -6.25 -2.43
N GLY A 315 6.05 -5.93 -1.16
CA GLY A 315 7.39 -5.88 -0.62
C GLY A 315 8.10 -4.58 -1.00
N THR A 316 9.09 -4.20 -0.20
CA THR A 316 9.92 -3.01 -0.40
C THR A 316 10.38 -2.88 -1.85
N ILE A 317 10.15 -1.71 -2.45
CA ILE A 317 10.52 -1.39 -3.83
C ILE A 317 11.87 -0.66 -3.85
N SER A 318 12.93 -1.38 -4.20
CA SER A 318 14.25 -0.79 -4.47
C SER A 318 14.57 -0.85 -5.95
N GLY A 319 15.30 0.17 -6.43
CA GLY A 319 16.00 0.14 -7.70
C GLY A 319 17.50 -0.10 -7.53
N ARG A 320 18.22 -0.17 -8.65
CA ARG A 320 19.66 -0.47 -8.69
C ARG A 320 20.55 0.60 -8.09
N ASP A 321 20.15 1.87 -8.22
CA ASP A 321 20.93 3.01 -7.71
C ASP A 321 20.69 3.19 -6.20
N PRO A 322 21.73 3.46 -5.38
CA PRO A 322 21.55 3.67 -3.95
C PRO A 322 20.54 4.76 -3.56
N SER A 323 20.32 5.78 -4.39
CA SER A 323 19.29 6.81 -4.16
C SER A 323 17.85 6.35 -4.42
N SER A 324 17.69 5.10 -4.89
CA SER A 324 16.42 4.45 -5.18
C SER A 324 16.12 3.24 -4.29
N TYR A 325 16.88 3.06 -3.20
CA TYR A 325 16.62 2.03 -2.21
C TYR A 325 15.35 2.35 -1.40
N GLY A 326 14.57 1.33 -1.08
CA GLY A 326 13.21 1.46 -0.57
C GLY A 326 13.09 1.52 0.97
N CYS A 327 14.18 1.40 1.72
CA CYS A 327 14.18 1.49 3.19
C CYS A 327 15.50 2.06 3.75
N LEU A 328 15.51 2.48 5.02
CA LEU A 328 16.73 2.98 5.68
C LEU A 328 17.74 1.87 5.96
N LEU A 329 17.31 0.61 6.12
CA LEU A 329 18.24 -0.52 6.18
C LEU A 329 19.19 -0.52 4.97
N GLU A 330 18.65 -0.31 3.77
CA GLU A 330 19.42 -0.23 2.53
C GLU A 330 20.14 1.12 2.36
N LEU A 331 19.44 2.24 2.59
CA LEU A 331 20.02 3.58 2.43
C LEU A 331 21.21 3.79 3.39
N SER A 332 21.11 3.32 4.63
CA SER A 332 22.20 3.39 5.63
C SER A 332 23.19 2.22 5.54
N TRP A 333 22.90 1.23 4.69
CA TRP A 333 23.64 -0.03 4.61
C TRP A 333 23.85 -0.66 6.01
N ASN A 334 22.73 -0.82 6.72
CA ASN A 334 22.66 -1.37 8.07
C ASN A 334 23.60 -0.67 9.08
N LYS A 335 23.47 0.68 9.14
CA LYS A 335 24.27 1.60 9.97
C LYS A 335 25.71 1.82 9.49
N ALA A 336 26.14 1.26 8.36
CA ALA A 336 27.50 1.47 7.85
C ALA A 336 27.73 2.86 7.24
N ARG A 337 26.66 3.58 6.86
CA ARG A 337 26.71 4.95 6.37
C ARG A 337 25.52 5.78 6.84
N GLN A 338 25.69 7.09 6.84
CA GLN A 338 24.66 8.06 7.22
C GLN A 338 23.78 8.42 6.01
N VAL A 339 22.47 8.57 6.24
CA VAL A 339 21.49 9.06 5.27
C VAL A 339 21.23 10.54 5.59
N PRO A 340 21.73 11.50 4.78
CA PRO A 340 21.55 12.91 5.06
C PRO A 340 20.09 13.35 4.90
N LEU A 341 19.59 14.15 5.83
CA LEU A 341 18.28 14.80 5.76
C LEU A 341 18.44 16.23 5.23
N GLY A 342 18.72 16.33 3.93
CA GLY A 342 18.79 17.59 3.20
C GLY A 342 19.87 18.55 3.69
N SER A 343 19.54 19.84 3.76
CA SER A 343 20.48 20.92 4.07
C SER A 343 20.61 21.24 5.58
N THR A 344 19.86 20.54 6.43
CA THR A 344 19.81 20.79 7.89
C THR A 344 21.08 20.36 8.62
N GLY A 345 21.90 19.51 8.00
CA GLY A 345 23.05 18.86 8.63
C GLY A 345 22.66 17.63 9.48
N GLU A 346 21.37 17.34 9.63
CA GLU A 346 20.89 16.10 10.25
C GLU A 346 21.12 14.89 9.33
N ALA A 347 21.25 13.72 9.95
CA ALA A 347 21.30 12.45 9.25
C ALA A 347 20.60 11.36 10.05
N ARG A 348 20.29 10.24 9.39
CA ARG A 348 19.70 9.05 9.99
C ARG A 348 20.47 7.81 9.57
N THR A 349 20.47 6.81 10.45
CA THR A 349 20.65 5.40 10.03
C THR A 349 19.35 4.63 10.06
N PHE A 350 18.47 4.99 10.99
CA PHE A 350 17.11 4.48 11.21
C PHE A 350 16.27 5.63 11.76
N LEU A 351 14.96 5.45 11.83
CA LEU A 351 14.04 6.48 12.30
C LEU A 351 14.20 6.77 13.79
N GLU A 352 14.16 8.05 14.13
CA GLU A 352 14.16 8.58 15.49
C GLU A 352 12.75 8.96 15.94
N ASP A 353 12.56 9.18 17.23
CA ASP A 353 11.26 9.63 17.75
C ASP A 353 10.96 11.06 17.29
N GLY A 354 9.73 11.29 16.84
CA GLY A 354 9.29 12.56 16.25
C GLY A 354 9.59 12.70 14.75
N ASP A 355 10.27 11.73 14.12
CA ASP A 355 10.39 11.71 12.67
C ASP A 355 9.02 11.44 12.02
N THR A 356 8.63 12.27 11.06
CA THR A 356 7.48 12.02 10.18
C THR A 356 7.95 11.51 8.83
N VAL A 357 7.46 10.34 8.41
CA VAL A 357 7.71 9.78 7.08
C VAL A 357 6.54 10.15 6.17
N ARG A 358 6.86 10.65 4.97
CA ARG A 358 5.90 10.91 3.90
C ARG A 358 6.27 10.12 2.65
N MET A 359 5.35 9.29 2.19
CA MET A 359 5.44 8.65 0.88
C MET A 359 4.49 9.31 -0.09
N THR A 360 4.96 9.52 -1.32
CA THR A 360 4.15 10.01 -2.44
C THR A 360 4.39 9.16 -3.68
N GLY A 361 3.37 9.08 -4.54
CA GLY A 361 3.47 8.40 -5.81
C GLY A 361 2.61 9.02 -6.89
N HIS A 362 3.07 8.94 -8.13
CA HIS A 362 2.31 9.35 -9.29
C HIS A 362 2.79 8.69 -10.58
N SER A 363 1.86 8.53 -11.51
CA SER A 363 2.16 8.28 -12.92
C SER A 363 1.90 9.56 -13.72
N GLU A 364 2.75 9.86 -14.69
CA GLU A 364 2.62 11.06 -15.51
C GLU A 364 3.13 10.81 -16.92
N ARG A 365 2.38 11.31 -17.90
CA ARG A 365 2.74 11.22 -19.31
C ARG A 365 2.29 12.50 -20.02
N GLU A 366 3.16 13.03 -20.86
CA GLU A 366 2.86 14.22 -21.66
C GLU A 366 1.55 14.02 -22.45
N GLY A 367 0.66 15.01 -22.39
CA GLY A 367 -0.65 14.98 -23.05
C GLY A 367 -1.77 14.22 -22.32
N LEU A 368 -1.46 13.36 -21.33
CA LEU A 368 -2.48 12.66 -20.51
C LEU A 368 -2.62 13.25 -19.10
N GLY A 369 -1.61 13.97 -18.62
CA GLY A 369 -1.56 14.53 -17.27
C GLY A 369 -1.06 13.54 -16.23
N ARG A 370 -1.34 13.84 -14.95
CA ARG A 370 -0.84 13.11 -13.79
C ARG A 370 -1.96 12.34 -13.09
N VAL A 371 -1.69 11.08 -12.76
CA VAL A 371 -2.49 10.27 -11.83
C VAL A 371 -1.70 10.11 -10.53
N GLY A 372 -2.12 10.82 -9.48
CA GLY A 372 -1.46 10.82 -8.17
C GLY A 372 -2.18 9.94 -7.14
N PHE A 373 -1.43 9.48 -6.13
CA PHE A 373 -1.93 8.61 -5.06
C PHE A 373 -2.24 9.35 -3.75
N GLY A 374 -2.00 10.66 -3.69
CA GLY A 374 -1.98 11.40 -2.43
C GLY A 374 -0.73 11.08 -1.62
N GLU A 375 -0.86 11.08 -0.30
CA GLU A 375 0.25 10.88 0.64
C GLU A 375 -0.04 9.69 1.59
N CYS A 376 0.98 8.89 1.87
CA CYS A 376 1.01 7.98 3.03
C CYS A 376 1.95 8.57 4.08
N LEU A 377 1.36 9.04 5.18
CA LEU A 377 2.03 9.77 6.26
C LEU A 377 1.98 8.98 7.56
N GLY A 378 3.03 9.06 8.37
CA GLY A 378 3.02 8.62 9.76
C GLY A 378 4.16 9.24 10.56
N THR A 379 3.88 9.64 11.81
CA THR A 379 4.89 10.17 12.73
C THR A 379 5.25 9.12 13.76
N VAL A 380 6.56 8.93 13.99
CA VAL A 380 7.06 8.01 15.00
C VAL A 380 6.88 8.63 16.38
N LEU A 381 6.14 7.96 17.26
CA LEU A 381 5.99 8.33 18.67
C LEU A 381 6.94 7.52 19.55
N PRO A 382 7.39 8.09 20.69
CA PRO A 382 8.17 7.35 21.67
C PRO A 382 7.46 6.09 22.19
N PRO A 383 8.22 5.07 22.65
CA PRO A 383 7.66 3.87 23.27
C PRO A 383 6.71 4.20 24.44
N GLY A 384 5.61 3.48 24.55
CA GLY A 384 4.61 3.67 25.61
C GLY A 384 3.65 4.84 25.39
N SER A 385 3.78 5.58 24.28
CA SER A 385 2.79 6.58 23.85
C SER A 385 1.46 5.92 23.48
N THR A 386 0.35 6.65 23.66
CA THR A 386 -0.94 6.28 23.07
C THR A 386 -1.06 7.00 21.73
N ALA A 387 -1.04 6.26 20.62
CA ALA A 387 -1.46 6.83 19.34
C ALA A 387 -2.92 7.28 19.45
N ALA A 388 -3.26 8.40 18.82
CA ALA A 388 -4.65 8.77 18.61
C ALA A 388 -5.38 7.58 17.96
N PRO A 389 -6.68 7.35 18.27
CA PRO A 389 -7.39 6.22 17.70
C PRO A 389 -7.18 6.24 16.18
N PRO A 390 -6.77 5.11 15.57
CA PRO A 390 -6.70 5.05 14.12
C PRO A 390 -8.06 5.48 13.62
N TRP A 391 -8.14 6.25 12.55
CA TRP A 391 -9.42 6.57 11.92
C TRP A 391 -9.99 5.26 11.38
N THR A 392 -10.60 4.47 12.27
CA THR A 392 -11.19 3.18 12.02
C THR A 392 -12.29 3.37 10.99
N VAL A 393 -12.62 2.28 10.29
CA VAL A 393 -13.85 2.19 9.50
C VAL A 393 -14.98 2.84 10.31
N ALA A 394 -15.62 3.87 9.74
CA ALA A 394 -16.67 4.59 10.43
C ALA A 394 -17.73 3.59 10.89
N GLN A 395 -17.81 3.32 12.20
CA GLN A 395 -18.87 2.49 12.75
C GLN A 395 -20.18 3.23 12.49
N GLY A 396 -20.97 2.70 11.56
CA GLY A 396 -22.21 3.32 11.12
C GLY A 396 -23.20 3.49 12.27
N ALA A 397 -23.39 4.73 12.70
CA ALA A 397 -24.60 5.14 13.39
C ALA A 397 -24.96 6.56 12.94
N ARG A 398 -25.54 6.68 11.74
CA ARG A 398 -26.39 7.85 11.46
C ARG A 398 -27.63 7.68 12.33
N GLN A 399 -27.68 8.37 13.46
CA GLN A 399 -28.95 8.55 14.16
C GLN A 399 -29.94 9.20 13.18
N PRO A 400 -31.18 8.70 13.06
CA PRO A 400 -32.19 9.39 12.28
C PRO A 400 -32.43 10.78 12.90
N PRO A 401 -32.76 11.80 12.08
CA PRO A 401 -33.09 13.11 12.62
C PRO A 401 -34.28 12.98 13.57
N PRO A 402 -34.35 13.79 14.65
CA PRO A 402 -35.46 13.73 15.58
C PRO A 402 -36.76 13.95 14.79
N GLY A 403 -37.62 12.93 14.79
CA GLY A 403 -38.93 12.99 14.18
C GLY A 403 -39.70 14.17 14.77
N GLY A 404 -40.11 15.08 13.90
CA GLY A 404 -41.03 16.15 14.26
C GLY A 404 -42.32 15.56 14.79
N GLY A 405 -42.53 15.66 16.10
CA GLY A 405 -43.80 15.39 16.74
C GLY A 405 -44.83 16.42 16.31
N GLY A 406 -45.56 16.12 15.24
CA GLY A 406 -46.86 16.72 14.95
C GLY A 406 -47.91 16.13 15.90
N GLY A 407 -48.72 17.01 16.48
CA GLY A 407 -49.65 16.70 17.56
C GLY A 407 -50.90 15.89 17.19
N GLY A 408 -51.71 15.66 18.22
CA GLY A 408 -53.09 15.15 18.12
C GLY A 408 -53.43 14.20 19.27
N GLY A 409 -54.18 14.68 20.25
CA GLY A 409 -54.70 13.91 21.39
C GLY A 409 -54.94 14.78 22.61
#